data_AF-A0A3C1SS80-F1
#
_entry.id   AF-A0A3C1SS80-F1
#
_cell.length_a   1.000
_cell.length_b   1.000
_cell.length_c   1.000
_cell.angle_alpha   90.00
_cell.angle_beta   90.00
_cell.angle_gamma   90.00
#
_symmetry.space_group_name_H-M   'P 1'
#
loop_
_entity.id
_entity.type
_entity.pdbx_description
1 polymer ?
#
loop_
_entity_poly.entity_id
_entity_poly.type
_entity_poly.pdbx_seq_one_letter_code
_entity_poly.pdbx_strand_id
1 'polypeptide(L)'
;ILSSNNYFYLHPESPNYWQVMLSIMNANDNADRKADAARSGAHAMVAYGDDKSFYGLREGNSKSGVLYGQGLGAQVKGIGSDGDLTEDAKAVRAFTYGGTKLAPNLQVVAGLMAEHSKDRYVKGDEYNWAAVNVRFAQAITQNFQMLYDLGYQYMDLDNGVRTPGVKNSANGSFYRLTIAPTFKLDTAEFFMRPELRFLVSYLGWDDDLNGFKYADQLADGPTDKRAFFANTTFTGSDAWLFGAQMEIWF
;
A
#
# COMPACT_ATOMS: atom_id res chain seq x y z
N ILE A 1 -7.92 -14.75 -15.13
CA ILE A 1 -9.01 -14.65 -14.13
C ILE A 1 -10.10 -13.76 -14.72
N LEU A 2 -11.35 -14.22 -14.73
CA LEU A 2 -12.52 -13.41 -15.06
C LEU A 2 -13.08 -12.85 -13.75
N SER A 3 -13.39 -11.55 -13.71
CA SER A 3 -13.97 -10.87 -12.54
C SER A 3 -15.22 -10.10 -12.91
N SER A 4 -16.28 -10.22 -12.11
CA SER A 4 -17.45 -9.35 -12.17
C SER A 4 -17.44 -8.43 -10.96
N ASN A 5 -17.26 -7.13 -11.19
CA ASN A 5 -17.09 -6.12 -10.16
C ASN A 5 -18.33 -5.21 -10.09
N ASN A 6 -19.03 -5.22 -8.96
CA ASN A 6 -20.20 -4.38 -8.75
C ASN A 6 -19.86 -3.28 -7.74
N TYR A 7 -20.17 -2.03 -8.09
CA TYR A 7 -19.87 -0.85 -7.31
C TYR A 7 -21.14 -0.04 -7.05
N PHE A 8 -21.36 0.32 -5.78
CA PHE A 8 -22.51 1.09 -5.34
C PHE A 8 -22.05 2.32 -4.54
N TYR A 9 -22.58 3.48 -4.89
CA TYR A 9 -22.40 4.72 -4.16
C TYR A 9 -23.71 5.09 -3.48
N LEU A 10 -23.67 5.27 -2.16
CA LEU A 10 -24.81 5.72 -1.38
C LEU A 10 -24.46 7.08 -0.78
N HIS A 11 -25.27 8.09 -1.09
CA HIS A 11 -25.07 9.47 -0.62
C HIS A 11 -26.16 9.83 0.40
N PRO A 12 -26.02 9.44 1.68
CA PRO A 12 -27.02 9.77 2.69
C PRO A 12 -27.10 11.29 2.96
N GLU A 13 -25.99 12.02 2.86
CA GLU A 13 -25.89 13.47 3.04
C GLU A 13 -24.77 14.02 2.13
N SER A 14 -24.96 15.12 1.39
CA SER A 14 -23.92 15.67 0.49
C SER A 14 -23.01 16.64 1.28
N PRO A 15 -21.86 16.20 1.79
CA PRO A 15 -20.72 15.72 0.99
C PRO A 15 -20.24 14.30 1.29
N ASN A 16 -20.98 13.56 2.11
CA ASN A 16 -20.63 12.26 2.64
C ASN A 16 -21.13 11.14 1.72
N TYR A 17 -20.39 10.06 1.65
CA TYR A 17 -20.80 8.91 0.85
C TYR A 17 -20.28 7.59 1.41
N TRP A 18 -21.07 6.56 1.21
CA TRP A 18 -20.65 5.18 1.36
C TRP A 18 -20.36 4.58 -0.01
N GLN A 19 -19.24 3.89 -0.12
CA GLN A 19 -18.90 3.06 -1.28
C GLN A 19 -18.98 1.61 -0.83
N VAL A 20 -19.81 0.83 -1.52
CA VAL A 20 -19.88 -0.62 -1.33
C VAL A 20 -19.48 -1.28 -2.62
N MET A 21 -18.57 -2.26 -2.53
CA MET A 21 -18.13 -3.04 -3.65
C MET A 21 -18.29 -4.52 -3.35
N LEU A 22 -18.79 -5.28 -4.32
CA LEU A 22 -18.86 -6.74 -4.27
C LEU A 22 -18.37 -7.30 -5.59
N SER A 23 -17.39 -8.20 -5.51
CA SER A 23 -16.81 -8.83 -6.69
C SER A 23 -16.70 -10.32 -6.53
N ILE A 24 -16.97 -11.02 -7.61
CA ILE A 24 -16.76 -12.47 -7.72
C ILE A 24 -15.77 -12.73 -8.84
N MET A 25 -14.93 -13.73 -8.65
CA MET A 25 -13.86 -14.10 -9.57
C MET A 25 -13.94 -15.59 -9.88
N ASN A 26 -13.62 -15.93 -11.12
CA ASN A 26 -13.43 -17.29 -11.57
C ASN A 26 -12.22 -17.38 -12.51
N ALA A 27 -11.36 -18.36 -12.30
CA ALA A 27 -10.32 -18.78 -13.20
C ALA A 27 -10.38 -20.29 -13.37
N ASN A 28 -11.13 -20.71 -14.39
CA ASN A 28 -11.20 -22.11 -14.79
C ASN A 28 -9.78 -22.66 -14.98
N ASP A 29 -9.57 -23.90 -14.52
CA ASP A 29 -8.34 -24.66 -14.69
C ASP A 29 -7.10 -24.03 -14.02
N ASN A 30 -7.24 -23.01 -13.17
CA ASN A 30 -6.09 -22.41 -12.47
C ASN A 30 -5.38 -23.42 -11.57
N ALA A 31 -6.13 -24.32 -10.91
CA ALA A 31 -5.56 -25.40 -10.11
C ALA A 31 -4.79 -26.44 -10.94
N ASP A 32 -5.00 -26.48 -12.26
CA ASP A 32 -4.29 -27.42 -13.14
C ASP A 32 -2.87 -26.91 -13.43
N ARG A 33 -2.64 -25.59 -13.27
CA ARG A 33 -1.31 -24.95 -13.34
C ARG A 33 -0.52 -25.13 -12.05
N LYS A 34 -1.18 -24.97 -10.89
CA LYS A 34 -0.57 -25.07 -9.55
C LYS A 34 -1.57 -25.73 -8.62
N ALA A 35 -1.16 -26.85 -8.01
CA ALA A 35 -1.97 -27.51 -6.97
C ALA A 35 -2.33 -26.50 -5.87
N ASP A 36 -3.56 -26.58 -5.38
CA ASP A 36 -4.17 -25.68 -4.38
C ASP A 36 -4.39 -24.21 -4.81
N ALA A 37 -4.06 -23.83 -6.05
CA ALA A 37 -4.38 -22.49 -6.55
C ALA A 37 -5.88 -22.31 -6.72
N ALA A 38 -6.39 -21.16 -6.27
CA ALA A 38 -7.79 -20.85 -6.25
C ALA A 38 -8.40 -20.82 -7.65
N ARG A 39 -9.51 -21.51 -7.85
CA ARG A 39 -10.34 -21.42 -9.06
C ARG A 39 -11.36 -20.30 -8.94
N SER A 40 -11.73 -19.93 -7.72
CA SER A 40 -12.73 -18.89 -7.48
C SER A 40 -12.31 -17.92 -6.40
N GLY A 41 -13.03 -16.82 -6.27
CA GLY A 41 -12.80 -15.87 -5.18
C GLY A 41 -13.94 -14.88 -5.04
N ALA A 42 -14.00 -14.28 -3.86
CA ALA A 42 -14.92 -13.20 -3.55
C ALA A 42 -14.16 -12.05 -2.91
N HIS A 43 -14.60 -10.84 -3.19
CA HIS A 43 -14.05 -9.61 -2.63
C HIS A 43 -15.19 -8.66 -2.26
N ALA A 44 -15.02 -7.98 -1.14
CA ALA A 44 -15.92 -6.95 -0.68
C ALA A 44 -15.14 -5.73 -0.19
N MET A 45 -15.71 -4.55 -0.39
CA MET A 45 -15.24 -3.31 0.25
C MET A 45 -16.43 -2.53 0.79
N VAL A 46 -16.24 -1.95 1.97
CA VAL A 46 -17.07 -0.86 2.47
C VAL A 46 -16.15 0.29 2.81
N ALA A 47 -16.44 1.46 2.27
CA ALA A 47 -15.72 2.69 2.57
C ALA A 47 -16.70 3.83 2.82
N TYR A 48 -16.28 4.76 3.66
CA TYR A 48 -16.95 6.03 3.93
C TYR A 48 -16.01 7.16 3.56
N GLY A 49 -16.51 8.14 2.81
CA GLY A 49 -15.76 9.32 2.41
C GLY A 49 -16.53 10.60 2.72
N ASP A 50 -15.77 11.67 2.96
CA ASP A 50 -16.23 13.04 3.07
C ASP A 50 -15.26 13.91 2.25
N ASP A 51 -15.77 14.53 1.18
CA ASP A 51 -14.96 15.35 0.27
C ASP A 51 -14.82 16.82 0.73
N LYS A 52 -15.42 17.21 1.86
CA LYS A 52 -15.37 18.59 2.39
C LYS A 52 -14.87 18.69 3.84
N SER A 53 -14.81 17.59 4.57
CA SER A 53 -14.33 17.54 5.94
C SER A 53 -13.17 16.57 6.14
N PHE A 54 -12.16 17.03 6.86
CA PHE A 54 -11.11 16.19 7.42
C PHE A 54 -11.62 15.58 8.74
N TYR A 55 -12.24 14.41 8.63
CA TYR A 55 -12.78 13.63 9.76
C TYR A 55 -13.77 14.40 10.67
N GLY A 56 -14.53 15.35 10.12
CA GLY A 56 -15.48 16.15 10.90
C GLY A 56 -14.83 17.28 11.73
N LEU A 57 -13.51 17.44 11.67
CA LEU A 57 -12.77 18.37 12.55
C LEU A 57 -12.58 19.75 11.92
N ARG A 58 -12.40 19.81 10.60
CA ARG A 58 -12.13 21.03 9.84
C ARG A 58 -12.30 20.79 8.34
N GLU A 59 -12.25 21.87 7.54
CA GLU A 59 -12.23 21.79 6.08
C GLU A 59 -11.09 20.91 5.56
N GLY A 60 -11.41 20.06 4.58
CA GLY A 60 -10.46 19.13 3.98
C GLY A 60 -11.18 17.97 3.32
N ASN A 61 -10.57 16.79 3.33
CA ASN A 61 -11.23 15.55 2.92
C ASN A 61 -10.76 14.38 3.77
N SER A 62 -11.56 13.32 3.79
CA SER A 62 -11.18 12.07 4.42
C SER A 62 -11.89 10.88 3.76
N LYS A 63 -11.22 9.73 3.74
CA LYS A 63 -11.80 8.46 3.33
C LYS A 63 -11.27 7.35 4.22
N SER A 64 -12.16 6.49 4.69
CA SER A 64 -11.81 5.31 5.47
C SER A 64 -12.56 4.11 4.94
N GLY A 65 -12.00 2.92 5.04
CA GLY A 65 -12.69 1.72 4.60
C GLY A 65 -11.98 0.44 4.98
N VAL A 66 -12.69 -0.66 4.75
CA VAL A 66 -12.20 -2.01 4.94
C VAL A 66 -12.48 -2.80 3.68
N LEU A 67 -11.50 -3.59 3.25
CA LEU A 67 -11.59 -4.56 2.19
C LEU A 67 -11.44 -5.95 2.79
N TYR A 68 -12.20 -6.90 2.28
CA TYR A 68 -12.07 -8.32 2.60
C TYR A 68 -12.03 -9.13 1.30
N GLY A 69 -11.21 -10.17 1.28
CA GLY A 69 -11.08 -11.05 0.15
C GLY A 69 -10.85 -12.50 0.56
N GLN A 70 -11.39 -13.43 -0.24
CA GLN A 70 -11.15 -14.86 -0.11
C GLN A 70 -10.82 -15.49 -1.48
N GLY A 71 -9.96 -16.50 -1.50
CA GLY A 71 -9.50 -17.19 -2.71
C GLY A 71 -8.81 -16.19 -3.64
N LEU A 72 -9.19 -16.18 -4.93
CA LEU A 72 -8.72 -15.18 -5.90
C LEU A 72 -8.99 -13.71 -5.50
N GLY A 73 -9.91 -13.47 -4.56
CA GLY A 73 -10.21 -12.14 -4.03
C GLY A 73 -9.29 -11.67 -2.92
N ALA A 74 -8.43 -12.54 -2.35
CA ALA A 74 -7.50 -12.18 -1.28
C ALA A 74 -6.38 -11.21 -1.73
N GLN A 75 -6.25 -10.93 -3.04
CA GLN A 75 -5.56 -9.73 -3.52
C GLN A 75 -6.54 -8.55 -3.52
N VAL A 76 -6.69 -7.92 -2.35
CA VAL A 76 -7.75 -6.93 -2.09
C VAL A 76 -7.57 -5.59 -2.80
N LYS A 77 -6.36 -5.27 -3.28
CA LYS A 77 -6.10 -4.05 -4.08
C LYS A 77 -6.23 -4.33 -5.59
N GLY A 78 -5.52 -5.34 -6.08
CA GLY A 78 -5.51 -5.77 -7.49
C GLY A 78 -6.48 -6.92 -7.73
N ILE A 79 -7.78 -6.65 -7.72
CA ILE A 79 -8.81 -7.69 -7.75
C ILE A 79 -8.62 -8.59 -8.97
N GLY A 80 -8.44 -9.90 -8.73
CA GLY A 80 -8.21 -10.89 -9.78
C GLY A 80 -6.86 -10.77 -10.49
N SER A 81 -5.87 -10.10 -9.90
CA SER A 81 -4.53 -9.94 -10.50
C SER A 81 -3.50 -10.98 -10.03
N ASP A 82 -3.85 -11.82 -9.05
CA ASP A 82 -2.93 -12.77 -8.42
C ASP A 82 -3.50 -14.19 -8.55
N GLY A 83 -2.91 -14.99 -9.44
CA GLY A 83 -3.33 -16.36 -9.73
C GLY A 83 -2.70 -17.42 -8.84
N ASP A 84 -1.74 -17.05 -7.99
CA ASP A 84 -1.03 -17.97 -7.10
C ASP A 84 -1.68 -18.10 -5.72
N LEU A 85 -2.72 -17.31 -5.46
CA LEU A 85 -3.54 -17.38 -4.25
C LEU A 85 -4.15 -18.77 -4.07
N THR A 86 -4.13 -19.28 -2.84
CA THR A 86 -4.75 -20.58 -2.53
C THR A 86 -6.27 -20.46 -2.41
N GLU A 87 -7.00 -21.58 -2.50
CA GLU A 87 -8.45 -21.62 -2.24
C GLU A 87 -8.83 -21.12 -0.83
N ASP A 88 -7.93 -21.32 0.14
CA ASP A 88 -8.13 -20.92 1.54
C ASP A 88 -7.64 -19.49 1.84
N ALA A 89 -6.99 -18.83 0.87
CA ALA A 89 -6.40 -17.51 1.03
C ALA A 89 -7.44 -16.51 1.53
N LYS A 90 -7.10 -15.79 2.59
CA LYS A 90 -7.92 -14.71 3.15
C LYS A 90 -7.07 -13.47 3.35
N ALA A 91 -7.69 -12.32 3.16
CA ALA A 91 -7.08 -11.03 3.47
C ALA A 91 -8.13 -10.04 3.95
N VAL A 92 -7.78 -9.27 4.98
CA VAL A 92 -8.51 -8.08 5.40
C VAL A 92 -7.55 -6.91 5.39
N ARG A 93 -7.98 -5.81 4.77
CA ARG A 93 -7.20 -4.56 4.71
C ARG A 93 -8.05 -3.40 5.17
N ALA A 94 -7.60 -2.70 6.18
CA ALA A 94 -8.18 -1.43 6.60
C ALA A 94 -7.34 -0.29 6.06
N PHE A 95 -8.00 0.81 5.69
CA PHE A 95 -7.32 2.03 5.29
C PHE A 95 -8.05 3.26 5.79
N THR A 96 -7.31 4.33 5.99
CA THR A 96 -7.85 5.65 6.19
C THR A 96 -6.86 6.68 5.67
N TYR A 97 -7.32 7.71 4.99
CA TYR A 97 -6.47 8.81 4.55
C TYR A 97 -7.29 10.09 4.42
N GLY A 98 -6.62 11.23 4.45
CA GLY A 98 -7.24 12.53 4.31
C GLY A 98 -6.23 13.65 4.23
N GLY A 99 -6.70 14.81 3.80
CA GLY A 99 -5.90 16.02 3.68
C GLY A 99 -6.62 17.25 4.22
N THR A 100 -5.86 18.21 4.72
CA THR A 100 -6.38 19.49 5.22
C THR A 100 -5.32 20.58 5.19
N LYS A 101 -5.76 21.84 5.15
CA LYS A 101 -4.89 23.01 5.34
C LYS A 101 -4.73 23.26 6.83
N LEU A 102 -3.50 23.15 7.34
CA LEU A 102 -3.18 23.48 8.73
C LEU A 102 -3.07 24.99 8.94
N ALA A 103 -2.52 25.70 7.95
CA ALA A 103 -2.40 27.15 7.87
C ALA A 103 -2.50 27.60 6.40
N PRO A 104 -2.62 28.91 6.08
CA PRO A 104 -2.75 29.39 4.70
C PRO A 104 -1.66 28.88 3.74
N ASN A 105 -0.44 28.67 4.26
CA ASN A 105 0.71 28.20 3.50
C ASN A 105 1.18 26.79 3.89
N LEU A 106 0.42 26.04 4.69
CA LEU A 106 0.81 24.71 5.16
C LEU A 106 -0.34 23.72 5.03
N GLN A 107 -0.15 22.70 4.21
CA GLN A 107 -1.10 21.61 3.99
C GLN A 107 -0.51 20.32 4.53
N VAL A 108 -1.37 19.42 5.00
CA VAL A 108 -1.00 18.06 5.39
C VAL A 108 -1.90 17.06 4.69
N VAL A 109 -1.31 15.97 4.23
CA VAL A 109 -2.02 14.76 3.78
C VAL A 109 -1.45 13.59 4.56
N ALA A 110 -2.32 12.79 5.16
CA ALA A 110 -1.92 11.63 5.92
C ALA A 110 -2.71 10.39 5.48
N GLY A 111 -2.10 9.23 5.61
CA GLY A 111 -2.72 7.95 5.34
C GLY A 111 -2.19 6.86 6.26
N LEU A 112 -3.07 5.96 6.67
CA LEU A 112 -2.76 4.74 7.38
C LEU A 112 -3.41 3.57 6.64
N MET A 113 -2.70 2.46 6.55
CA MET A 113 -3.20 1.22 5.98
C MET A 113 -2.64 0.04 6.76
N ALA A 114 -3.45 -0.97 7.01
CA ALA A 114 -3.01 -2.20 7.64
C ALA A 114 -3.68 -3.38 6.96
N GLU A 115 -2.96 -4.49 6.90
CA GLU A 115 -3.46 -5.74 6.34
C GLU A 115 -3.03 -6.92 7.20
N HIS A 116 -3.96 -7.87 7.31
CA HIS A 116 -3.70 -9.22 7.75
C HIS A 116 -4.10 -10.15 6.60
N SER A 117 -3.18 -11.00 6.17
CA SER A 117 -3.43 -12.04 5.18
C SER A 117 -2.92 -13.38 5.69
N LYS A 118 -3.68 -14.44 5.42
CA LYS A 118 -3.38 -15.79 5.90
C LYS A 118 -3.69 -16.83 4.83
N ASP A 119 -2.93 -17.92 4.83
CA ASP A 119 -3.05 -19.03 3.88
C ASP A 119 -2.98 -18.53 2.42
N ARG A 120 -2.27 -17.43 2.20
CA ARG A 120 -2.25 -16.63 0.98
C ARG A 120 -1.67 -17.42 -0.19
N TYR A 121 -0.46 -17.94 -0.04
CA TYR A 121 0.27 -18.64 -1.10
C TYR A 121 0.54 -20.11 -0.77
N VAL A 122 0.64 -20.42 0.53
CA VAL A 122 0.70 -21.77 1.09
C VAL A 122 -0.09 -21.82 2.39
N LYS A 123 -0.55 -23.01 2.77
CA LYS A 123 -1.21 -23.21 4.05
C LYS A 123 -0.26 -22.91 5.21
N GLY A 124 -0.72 -22.07 6.14
CA GLY A 124 0.02 -21.67 7.33
C GLY A 124 0.88 -20.43 7.16
N ASP A 125 0.97 -19.83 5.96
CA ASP A 125 1.59 -18.51 5.83
C ASP A 125 0.72 -17.42 6.45
N GLU A 126 1.37 -16.36 6.92
CA GLU A 126 0.73 -15.22 7.56
C GLU A 126 1.54 -13.95 7.29
N TYR A 127 0.87 -12.92 6.77
CA TYR A 127 1.49 -11.65 6.45
C TYR A 127 0.70 -10.52 7.11
N ASN A 128 1.29 -9.92 8.13
CA ASN A 128 0.77 -8.79 8.85
C ASN A 128 1.62 -7.57 8.57
N TRP A 129 0.98 -6.44 8.26
CA TRP A 129 1.69 -5.18 8.19
C TRP A 129 0.76 -4.01 8.46
N ALA A 130 1.34 -2.92 8.95
CA ALA A 130 0.67 -1.64 9.12
C ALA A 130 1.62 -0.52 8.74
N ALA A 131 1.16 0.42 7.93
CA ALA A 131 1.91 1.55 7.45
C ALA A 131 1.17 2.85 7.69
N VAL A 132 1.92 3.90 8.03
CA VAL A 132 1.46 5.28 8.13
C VAL A 132 2.37 6.17 7.29
N ASN A 133 1.77 7.11 6.57
CA ASN A 133 2.47 8.14 5.83
C ASN A 133 1.86 9.50 6.13
N VAL A 134 2.70 10.51 6.33
CA VAL A 134 2.30 11.90 6.53
C VAL A 134 3.16 12.77 5.64
N ARG A 135 2.52 13.60 4.81
CA ARG A 135 3.18 14.57 3.96
C ARG A 135 2.71 15.98 4.28
N PHE A 136 3.67 16.85 4.56
CA PHE A 136 3.45 18.29 4.67
C PHE A 136 3.88 18.98 3.38
N ALA A 137 3.10 19.96 2.96
CA ALA A 137 3.41 20.86 1.86
C ALA A 137 3.36 22.31 2.35
N GLN A 138 4.53 22.95 2.40
CA GLN A 138 4.67 24.32 2.85
C GLN A 138 4.94 25.24 1.66
N ALA A 139 3.94 26.02 1.25
CA ALA A 139 4.10 27.05 0.23
C ALA A 139 4.99 28.18 0.76
N ILE A 140 5.98 28.56 -0.03
CA ILE A 140 6.89 29.68 0.27
C ILE A 140 6.63 30.83 -0.71
N THR A 141 6.49 30.51 -2.00
CA THR A 141 6.04 31.43 -3.04
C THR A 141 4.98 30.75 -3.90
N GLN A 142 4.37 31.48 -4.84
CA GLN A 142 3.44 30.90 -5.81
C GLN A 142 4.02 29.70 -6.57
N ASN A 143 5.34 29.65 -6.76
CA ASN A 143 6.00 28.64 -7.60
C ASN A 143 6.95 27.72 -6.84
N PHE A 144 7.10 27.91 -5.53
CA PHE A 144 8.07 27.18 -4.72
C PHE A 144 7.47 26.76 -3.38
N GLN A 145 7.64 25.48 -3.05
CA GLN A 145 7.21 24.89 -1.79
C GLN A 145 8.27 23.92 -1.25
N MET A 146 8.25 23.71 0.06
CA MET A 146 8.98 22.62 0.71
C MET A 146 8.01 21.48 1.00
N LEU A 147 8.38 20.27 0.59
CA LEU A 147 7.69 19.05 0.96
C LEU A 147 8.48 18.32 2.05
N TYR A 148 7.75 17.77 3.02
CA TYR A 148 8.29 16.92 4.07
C TYR A 148 7.45 15.64 4.11
N ASP A 149 8.06 14.48 3.91
CA ASP A 149 7.37 13.19 3.86
C ASP A 149 7.93 12.26 4.94
N LEU A 150 7.02 11.74 5.76
CA LEU A 150 7.32 10.84 6.88
C LEU A 150 6.58 9.53 6.62
N GLY A 151 7.29 8.42 6.56
CA GLY A 151 6.73 7.08 6.42
C GLY A 151 7.23 6.17 7.53
N TYR A 152 6.33 5.35 8.06
CA TYR A 152 6.66 4.26 8.97
C TYR A 152 5.80 3.04 8.62
N GLN A 153 6.40 1.86 8.62
CA GLN A 153 5.73 0.60 8.36
C GLN A 153 6.26 -0.46 9.30
N TYR A 154 5.37 -1.13 10.02
CA TYR A 154 5.67 -2.35 10.78
C TYR A 154 5.22 -3.57 9.98
N MET A 155 5.96 -4.67 10.09
CA MET A 155 5.68 -5.93 9.42
C MET A 155 5.98 -7.11 10.34
N ASP A 156 5.13 -8.11 10.27
CA ASP A 156 5.31 -9.42 10.88
C ASP A 156 4.90 -10.47 9.85
N LEU A 157 5.90 -11.13 9.27
CA LEU A 157 5.79 -11.92 8.06
C LEU A 157 6.26 -13.34 8.38
N ASP A 158 5.46 -14.35 8.06
CA ASP A 158 5.82 -15.77 8.08
C ASP A 158 5.36 -16.38 6.75
N ASN A 159 6.29 -16.93 5.98
CA ASN A 159 5.97 -17.57 4.71
C ASN A 159 5.38 -18.99 4.89
N GLY A 160 5.19 -19.46 6.13
CA GLY A 160 4.52 -20.71 6.47
C GLY A 160 5.32 -21.99 6.17
N VAL A 161 6.41 -21.88 5.41
CA VAL A 161 7.27 -23.00 5.04
C VAL A 161 8.53 -22.98 5.91
N ARG A 162 9.08 -24.15 6.24
CA ARG A 162 10.37 -24.27 6.92
C ARG A 162 11.41 -24.75 5.91
N THR A 163 11.71 -23.91 4.92
CA THR A 163 12.71 -24.20 3.89
C THR A 163 14.12 -24.01 4.47
N PRO A 164 14.99 -25.04 4.47
CA PRO A 164 16.36 -24.91 4.96
C PRO A 164 17.15 -23.86 4.17
N GLY A 165 17.88 -23.00 4.88
CA GLY A 165 18.69 -21.94 4.25
C GLY A 165 17.92 -20.73 3.75
N VAL A 166 16.60 -20.67 3.96
CA VAL A 166 15.75 -19.51 3.65
C VAL A 166 15.30 -18.83 4.93
N LYS A 167 15.25 -17.49 4.92
CA LYS A 167 14.63 -16.73 5.99
C LYS A 167 13.11 -16.73 5.82
N ASN A 168 12.46 -17.60 6.60
CA ASN A 168 11.04 -17.90 6.47
C ASN A 168 10.13 -16.96 7.24
N SER A 169 10.67 -16.24 8.23
CA SER A 169 9.95 -15.26 9.01
C SER A 169 10.78 -13.98 9.16
N ALA A 170 10.10 -12.85 9.27
CA ALA A 170 10.73 -11.57 9.55
C ALA A 170 9.76 -10.67 10.31
N ASN A 171 10.27 -9.98 11.32
CA ASN A 171 9.53 -9.03 12.13
C ASN A 171 10.34 -7.76 12.29
N GLY A 172 9.75 -6.62 11.94
CA GLY A 172 10.41 -5.35 12.13
C GLY A 172 9.75 -4.21 11.40
N SER A 173 10.41 -3.07 11.47
CA SER A 173 9.93 -1.81 10.98
C SER A 173 10.83 -1.23 9.89
N PHE A 174 10.21 -0.45 9.01
CA PHE A 174 10.85 0.39 8.01
C PHE A 174 10.36 1.82 8.19
N TYR A 175 11.26 2.80 8.11
CA TYR A 175 10.91 4.21 8.15
C TYR A 175 11.64 5.01 7.07
N ARG A 176 10.98 6.08 6.62
CA ARG A 176 11.49 7.01 5.60
C ARG A 176 11.21 8.44 6.01
N LEU A 177 12.23 9.28 5.89
CA LEU A 177 12.15 10.73 6.09
C LEU A 177 12.65 11.41 4.82
N THR A 178 11.83 12.24 4.18
CA THR A 178 12.22 12.95 2.95
C THR A 178 11.97 14.44 3.11
N ILE A 179 12.95 15.25 2.69
CA ILE A 179 12.80 16.69 2.49
C ILE A 179 12.96 16.96 1.00
N ALA A 180 12.03 17.71 0.41
CA ALA A 180 12.03 17.97 -1.01
C ALA A 180 11.67 19.42 -1.39
N PRO A 181 12.66 20.28 -1.71
CA PRO A 181 12.43 21.54 -2.39
C PRO A 181 11.74 21.29 -3.74
N THR A 182 10.57 21.89 -3.93
CA THR A 182 9.68 21.59 -5.06
C THR A 182 9.23 22.86 -5.76
N PHE A 183 9.39 22.87 -7.09
CA PHE A 183 8.87 23.91 -7.97
C PHE A 183 7.59 23.43 -8.65
N LYS A 184 6.56 24.29 -8.71
CA LYS A 184 5.30 24.03 -9.41
C LYS A 184 4.73 25.32 -9.99
N LEU A 185 3.78 25.20 -10.91
CA LEU A 185 3.13 26.38 -11.50
C LEU A 185 2.24 27.13 -10.49
N ASP A 186 1.66 26.39 -9.55
CA ASP A 186 0.84 26.93 -8.46
C ASP A 186 0.95 26.03 -7.22
N THR A 187 1.23 26.65 -6.06
CA THR A 187 1.31 26.00 -4.75
C THR A 187 0.02 26.08 -3.93
N ALA A 188 -1.06 26.65 -4.47
CA ALA A 188 -2.30 26.86 -3.74
C ALA A 188 -2.98 25.55 -3.28
N GLU A 189 -2.86 24.48 -4.07
CA GLU A 189 -3.51 23.19 -3.81
C GLU A 189 -2.52 22.02 -3.92
N PHE A 190 -2.66 21.03 -3.03
CA PHE A 190 -1.73 19.89 -2.91
C PHE A 190 -1.59 19.06 -4.20
N PHE A 191 -2.71 18.81 -4.88
CA PHE A 191 -2.80 17.98 -6.08
C PHE A 191 -2.46 18.73 -7.38
N MET A 192 -1.98 19.98 -7.30
CA MET A 192 -1.53 20.71 -8.49
C MET A 192 -0.25 20.11 -9.05
N ARG A 193 -0.24 19.94 -10.37
CA ARG A 193 0.88 19.47 -11.19
C ARG A 193 0.92 20.26 -12.50
N PRO A 194 2.06 20.31 -13.22
CA PRO A 194 3.33 19.63 -12.97
C PRO A 194 4.09 20.11 -11.73
N GLU A 195 4.97 19.25 -11.21
CA GLU A 195 5.97 19.63 -10.22
C GLU A 195 7.35 19.05 -10.56
N LEU A 196 8.40 19.81 -10.26
CA LEU A 196 9.79 19.38 -10.27
C LEU A 196 10.32 19.44 -8.84
N ARG A 197 10.78 18.32 -8.31
CA ARG A 197 11.29 18.22 -6.93
C ARG A 197 12.73 17.73 -6.90
N PHE A 198 13.53 18.35 -6.05
CA PHE A 198 14.80 17.80 -5.58
C PHE A 198 14.53 17.14 -4.25
N LEU A 199 15.19 16.03 -3.93
CA LEU A 199 14.88 15.27 -2.72
C LEU A 199 16.15 14.77 -2.04
N VAL A 200 16.09 14.78 -0.72
CA VAL A 200 16.98 14.06 0.18
C VAL A 200 16.11 13.16 1.04
N SER A 201 16.39 11.86 1.03
CA SER A 201 15.69 10.88 1.86
C SER A 201 16.65 10.13 2.74
N TYR A 202 16.30 9.97 4.01
CA TYR A 202 16.88 8.98 4.90
C TYR A 202 15.90 7.82 5.06
N LEU A 203 16.41 6.60 4.91
CA LEU A 203 15.68 5.35 5.06
C LEU A 203 16.35 4.58 6.19
N GLY A 204 15.58 3.91 7.03
CA GLY A 204 16.11 2.95 7.98
C GLY A 204 15.13 1.81 8.24
N TRP A 205 15.66 0.66 8.64
CA TRP A 205 14.89 -0.56 8.84
C TRP A 205 15.57 -1.53 9.78
N ASP A 206 14.78 -2.43 10.36
CA ASP A 206 15.30 -3.53 11.17
C ASP A 206 15.98 -4.59 10.29
N ASP A 207 17.19 -5.00 10.66
CA ASP A 207 17.95 -6.02 9.93
C ASP A 207 17.22 -7.37 9.83
N ASP A 208 16.24 -7.62 10.70
CA ASP A 208 15.44 -8.83 10.63
C ASP A 208 14.57 -8.88 9.35
N LEU A 209 14.33 -7.75 8.69
CA LEU A 209 13.65 -7.72 7.41
C LEU A 209 14.54 -8.19 6.25
N ASN A 210 15.87 -8.15 6.42
CA ASN A 210 16.81 -8.50 5.36
C ASN A 210 16.72 -10.00 5.01
N GLY A 211 16.57 -10.29 3.72
CA GLY A 211 16.60 -11.65 3.19
C GLY A 211 15.32 -12.46 3.37
N PHE A 212 14.25 -11.90 3.94
CA PHE A 212 12.95 -12.54 3.99
C PHE A 212 12.45 -12.90 2.58
N LYS A 213 11.80 -14.06 2.43
CA LYS A 213 11.21 -14.50 1.16
C LYS A 213 9.74 -14.86 1.33
N TYR A 214 8.90 -14.29 0.49
CA TYR A 214 7.51 -14.71 0.37
C TYR A 214 7.41 -16.12 -0.22
N ALA A 215 6.35 -16.85 0.14
CA ALA A 215 6.21 -18.25 -0.25
C ALA A 215 6.08 -18.46 -1.77
N ASP A 216 5.50 -17.50 -2.49
CA ASP A 216 5.40 -17.48 -3.96
C ASP A 216 6.77 -17.28 -4.65
N GLN A 217 7.78 -16.83 -3.90
CA GLN A 217 9.14 -16.57 -4.40
C GLN A 217 10.10 -17.75 -4.17
N LEU A 218 9.67 -18.83 -3.51
CA LEU A 218 10.54 -19.97 -3.14
C LEU A 218 10.93 -20.91 -4.30
N ALA A 219 10.75 -20.52 -5.56
CA ALA A 219 11.08 -21.38 -6.69
C ALA A 219 12.61 -21.57 -6.84
N ASP A 220 13.07 -22.82 -6.79
CA ASP A 220 14.47 -23.31 -6.83
C ASP A 220 15.23 -22.99 -8.14
N GLY A 221 15.47 -21.70 -8.43
CA GLY A 221 16.23 -21.24 -9.59
C GLY A 221 17.49 -20.44 -9.22
N PRO A 222 18.58 -20.45 -10.01
CA PRO A 222 19.77 -19.61 -9.76
C PRO A 222 19.49 -18.10 -9.69
N THR A 223 18.38 -17.65 -10.31
CA THR A 223 17.82 -16.29 -10.28
C THR A 223 17.22 -15.90 -8.93
N ASP A 224 16.93 -16.87 -8.07
CA ASP A 224 16.23 -16.71 -6.79
C ASP A 224 17.12 -16.10 -5.67
N LYS A 225 18.44 -16.03 -5.87
CA LYS A 225 19.35 -15.35 -4.91
C LYS A 225 19.14 -13.83 -4.82
N ARG A 226 18.27 -13.26 -5.66
CA ARG A 226 17.93 -11.82 -5.70
C ARG A 226 16.46 -11.52 -5.40
N ALA A 227 15.60 -12.52 -5.26
CA ALA A 227 14.20 -12.30 -4.91
C ALA A 227 14.02 -12.40 -3.39
N PHE A 228 14.23 -11.30 -2.70
CA PHE A 228 13.98 -11.17 -1.26
C PHE A 228 13.34 -9.82 -0.97
N PHE A 229 12.73 -9.70 0.20
CA PHE A 229 12.18 -8.45 0.72
C PHE A 229 13.22 -7.32 0.57
N ALA A 230 12.77 -6.20 0.00
CA ALA A 230 13.56 -5.04 -0.42
C ALA A 230 14.46 -5.18 -1.67
N ASN A 231 14.70 -6.38 -2.25
CA ASN A 231 15.52 -6.66 -3.46
C ASN A 231 16.51 -5.53 -3.81
N THR A 232 17.39 -5.23 -2.86
CA THR A 232 18.30 -4.09 -2.91
C THR A 232 19.72 -4.57 -2.67
N THR A 233 20.69 -3.81 -3.19
CA THR A 233 22.11 -4.00 -2.86
C THR A 233 22.48 -3.37 -1.51
N PHE A 234 21.54 -2.71 -0.83
CA PHE A 234 21.76 -2.22 0.53
C PHE A 234 21.90 -3.40 1.49
N THR A 235 23.00 -3.37 2.26
CA THR A 235 23.42 -4.46 3.15
C THR A 235 23.46 -4.04 4.62
N GLY A 236 22.96 -2.83 4.94
CA GLY A 236 22.87 -2.30 6.29
C GLY A 236 21.44 -2.15 6.77
N SER A 237 21.27 -1.31 7.79
CA SER A 237 20.00 -0.95 8.42
C SER A 237 19.52 0.45 8.03
N ASP A 238 20.28 1.18 7.22
CA ASP A 238 19.91 2.51 6.73
C ASP A 238 20.53 2.86 5.37
N ALA A 239 19.99 3.92 4.75
CA ALA A 239 20.51 4.49 3.51
C ALA A 239 20.10 5.95 3.33
N TRP A 240 20.98 6.74 2.69
CA TRP A 240 20.65 8.08 2.19
C TRP A 240 20.45 8.04 0.68
N LEU A 241 19.36 8.66 0.20
CA LEU A 241 19.07 8.83 -1.21
C LEU A 241 18.94 10.31 -1.57
N PHE A 242 19.47 10.67 -2.72
CA PHE A 242 19.41 12.02 -3.28
C PHE A 242 18.91 11.92 -4.71
N GLY A 243 18.14 12.91 -5.16
CA GLY A 243 17.70 12.90 -6.55
C GLY A 243 16.89 14.10 -6.96
N ALA A 244 16.49 14.09 -8.22
CA ALA A 244 15.50 14.99 -8.78
C ALA A 244 14.43 14.17 -9.51
N GLN A 245 13.19 14.63 -9.45
CA GLN A 245 12.06 13.96 -10.08
C GLN A 245 11.06 14.99 -10.58
N MET A 246 10.44 14.70 -11.73
CA MET A 246 9.25 15.40 -12.22
C MET A 246 8.01 14.51 -12.09
N GLU A 247 6.87 15.10 -11.76
CA GLU A 247 5.56 14.44 -11.76
C GLU A 247 4.52 15.35 -12.45
N ILE A 248 3.71 14.78 -13.34
CA ILE A 248 2.69 15.51 -14.10
C ILE A 248 1.47 14.62 -14.39
N TRP A 249 0.29 15.23 -14.39
CA TRP A 249 -0.96 14.75 -14.98
C TRP A 249 -1.72 15.95 -15.57
N PHE A 250 -2.60 15.72 -16.53
CA PHE A 250 -3.36 16.75 -17.26
C PHE A 250 -4.82 16.34 -17.44
#